data_AF-A0A523UJK5-F1
#
_entry.id   AF-A0A523UJK5-F1
#
_cell.length_a   1.000
_cell.length_b   1.000
_cell.length_c   1.000
_cell.angle_alpha   90.00
_cell.angle_beta   90.00
_cell.angle_gamma   90.00
#
_symmetry.space_group_name_H-M   'P 1'
#
loop_
_entity.id
_entity.type
_entity.pdbx_description
1 polymer ?
#
loop_
_entity_poly.entity_id
_entity_poly.type
_entity_poly.pdbx_seq_one_letter_code
_entity_poly.pdbx_strand_id
1 'polypeptide(L)'
;MKEEEEPFERVRPLRPGDVILRRKRPRRKLRVLPNIPAMVIFLKDISARTPLVPLLLSLVGLWLLFSLGLYLAEGGVSEQITSYGNALWWSFGAMHTMGVNNPGPITPAGMVIGGIWGIIGTVIFFGVIIAIFYAYFMRPRQRPSRELI
;
A
#
# COMPACT_ATOMS: atom_id res chain seq x y z
N MET A 1 30.58 -24.46 36.21
CA MET A 1 30.95 -23.11 36.67
C MET A 1 30.45 -22.16 35.57
N LYS A 2 29.31 -21.49 35.77
CA LYS A 2 28.74 -20.61 34.74
C LYS A 2 29.47 -19.28 34.82
N GLU A 3 30.19 -18.90 33.77
CA GLU A 3 30.75 -17.56 33.61
C GLU A 3 29.58 -16.57 33.55
N GLU A 4 29.42 -15.77 34.59
CA GLU A 4 28.51 -14.63 34.58
C GLU A 4 29.07 -13.60 33.59
N GLU A 5 28.46 -13.49 32.41
CA GLU A 5 28.79 -12.43 31.46
C GLU A 5 28.53 -11.07 32.11
N GLU A 6 29.60 -10.38 32.53
CA GLU A 6 29.46 -9.07 33.16
C GLU A 6 28.77 -8.07 32.20
N PRO A 7 27.75 -7.32 32.67
CA PRO A 7 26.91 -6.46 31.83
C PRO A 7 27.63 -5.21 31.27
N PHE A 8 28.91 -5.05 31.60
CA PHE A 8 29.71 -3.87 31.29
C PHE A 8 31.03 -4.27 30.62
N GLU A 9 31.32 -3.64 29.49
CA GLU A 9 32.59 -3.79 28.79
C GLU A 9 33.56 -2.70 29.28
N ARG A 10 34.76 -3.10 29.73
CA ARG A 10 35.81 -2.16 30.13
C ARG A 10 36.43 -1.55 28.88
N VAL A 11 36.24 -0.25 28.68
CA VAL A 11 36.84 0.49 27.57
C VAL A 11 38.18 1.08 28.03
N ARG A 12 39.14 1.24 27.10
CA ARG A 12 40.41 1.90 27.41
C ARG A 12 40.16 3.29 28.03
N PRO A 13 40.70 3.56 29.22
CA PRO A 13 40.49 4.85 29.87
C PRO A 13 41.32 5.95 29.19
N LEU A 14 40.77 7.16 29.18
CA LEU A 14 41.41 8.36 28.61
C LEU A 14 42.42 9.01 29.56
N ARG A 15 42.36 8.68 30.86
CA ARG A 15 43.26 9.18 31.90
C ARG A 15 43.79 8.02 32.75
N PRO A 16 45.07 8.06 33.19
CA PRO A 16 45.61 7.03 34.07
C PRO A 16 44.83 6.98 35.40
N GLY A 17 44.23 5.83 35.71
CA GLY A 17 43.51 5.57 36.97
C GLY A 17 41.98 5.46 36.86
N ASP A 18 41.38 5.90 35.75
CA ASP A 18 39.93 5.82 35.58
C ASP A 18 39.50 4.44 35.04
N VAL A 19 38.35 3.92 35.50
CA VAL A 19 37.72 2.71 34.95
C VAL A 19 36.43 3.10 34.26
N ILE A 20 36.42 3.07 32.93
CA ILE A 20 35.24 3.42 32.13
C ILE A 20 34.50 2.14 31.73
N LEU A 21 33.30 1.99 32.27
CA LEU A 21 32.40 0.86 32.00
C LEU A 21 31.35 1.24 30.96
N ARG A 22 31.38 0.59 29.79
CA ARG A 22 30.35 0.77 28.75
C ARG A 22 29.30 -0.30 28.90
N ARG A 23 28.07 0.10 29.27
CA ARG A 23 26.92 -0.79 29.33
C ARG A 23 26.64 -1.38 27.94
N LYS A 24 26.69 -2.71 27.81
CA LYS A 24 26.29 -3.39 26.57
C LYS A 24 24.78 -3.18 26.38
N ARG A 25 24.37 -2.34 25.41
CA ARG A 25 22.95 -2.22 25.04
C ARG A 25 22.54 -3.54 24.37
N PRO A 26 21.54 -4.27 24.87
CA PRO A 26 21.06 -5.46 24.17
C PRO A 26 20.60 -5.01 22.79
N ARG A 27 21.24 -5.53 21.74
CA ARG A 27 20.77 -5.35 20.36
C ARG A 27 19.42 -6.03 20.27
N ARG A 28 18.35 -5.29 20.57
CA ARG A 28 16.97 -5.76 20.42
C ARG A 28 16.82 -6.06 18.93
N LYS A 29 16.91 -7.35 18.55
CA LYS A 29 16.65 -7.77 17.18
C LYS A 29 15.25 -7.27 16.87
N LEU A 30 15.17 -6.24 16.04
CA LEU A 30 13.92 -5.72 15.54
C LEU A 30 13.29 -6.93 14.84
N ARG A 31 12.23 -7.51 15.41
CA ARG A 31 11.45 -8.54 14.73
C ARG A 31 10.74 -7.80 13.61
N VAL A 32 11.38 -7.75 12.44
CA VAL A 32 10.85 -7.20 11.19
C VAL A 32 9.88 -8.20 10.54
N LEU A 33 9.62 -9.36 11.16
CA LEU A 33 8.59 -10.25 10.66
C LEU A 33 7.23 -9.57 10.82
N PRO A 34 6.48 -9.37 9.72
CA PRO A 34 5.11 -8.90 9.78
C PRO A 34 4.31 -9.90 10.63
N ASN A 35 3.60 -9.40 11.63
CA ASN A 35 2.70 -10.24 12.40
C ASN A 35 1.44 -10.47 11.55
N ILE A 36 1.47 -11.48 10.67
CA ILE A 36 0.39 -11.87 9.75
C ILE A 36 -1.01 -11.83 10.40
N PRO A 37 -1.24 -12.38 11.61
CA PRO A 37 -2.57 -12.30 12.24
C PRO A 37 -2.99 -10.88 12.61
N ALA A 38 -2.05 -9.99 12.95
CA ALA A 38 -2.37 -8.59 13.24
C ALA A 38 -2.84 -7.84 11.99
N MET A 39 -2.31 -8.21 10.81
CA MET A 39 -2.73 -7.61 9.53
C MET A 39 -4.16 -8.02 9.14
N VAL A 40 -4.55 -9.27 9.38
CA VAL A 40 -5.91 -9.77 9.09
C VAL A 40 -6.95 -9.14 10.01
N ILE A 41 -6.65 -9.05 11.31
CA ILE A 41 -7.54 -8.38 12.29
C ILE A 41 -7.68 -6.89 11.95
N PHE A 42 -6.57 -6.25 11.55
CA PHE A 42 -6.57 -4.85 11.12
C PHE A 42 -7.39 -4.61 9.84
N LEU A 43 -7.27 -5.48 8.83
CA LEU A 43 -8.10 -5.43 7.62
C LEU A 43 -9.59 -5.55 7.95
N LYS A 44 -9.95 -6.45 8.87
CA LYS A 44 -11.33 -6.61 9.34
C LYS A 44 -11.84 -5.38 10.09
N ASP A 45 -10.99 -4.75 10.90
CA ASP A 45 -11.32 -3.60 11.73
C ASP A 45 -11.37 -2.27 10.95
N ILE A 46 -10.62 -2.19 9.86
CA ILE A 46 -10.74 -1.15 8.84
C ILE A 46 -12.00 -1.35 8.01
N SER A 47 -12.24 -2.58 7.54
CA SER A 47 -13.43 -2.90 6.73
C SER A 47 -14.75 -2.59 7.46
N ALA A 48 -14.77 -2.69 8.79
CA ALA A 48 -15.96 -2.44 9.60
C ALA A 48 -16.21 -0.95 9.93
N ARG A 49 -15.19 -0.08 9.82
CA ARG A 49 -15.27 1.33 10.27
C ARG A 49 -14.80 2.36 9.26
N THR A 50 -14.26 1.92 8.13
CA THR A 50 -13.74 2.76 7.05
C THR A 50 -14.43 2.32 5.76
N PRO A 51 -14.87 3.25 4.87
CA PRO A 51 -15.58 2.91 3.64
C PRO A 51 -14.67 2.24 2.58
N LEU A 52 -13.66 1.46 2.96
CA LEU A 52 -12.73 0.82 2.02
C LEU A 52 -13.40 -0.23 1.13
N VAL A 53 -14.27 -1.06 1.70
CA VAL A 53 -14.98 -2.07 0.91
C VAL A 53 -15.85 -1.43 -0.18
N PRO A 54 -16.73 -0.46 0.11
CA PRO A 54 -17.50 0.21 -0.94
C PRO A 54 -16.62 1.00 -1.91
N LEU A 55 -15.48 1.56 -1.48
CA LEU A 55 -14.50 2.22 -2.37
C LEU A 55 -13.81 1.23 -3.32
N LEU A 56 -13.45 0.03 -2.84
CA LEU A 56 -12.85 -1.01 -3.69
C LEU A 56 -13.88 -1.57 -4.66
N LEU A 57 -15.11 -1.81 -4.21
CA LEU A 57 -16.20 -2.24 -5.08
C LEU A 57 -16.52 -1.20 -6.14
N SER A 58 -16.53 0.09 -5.80
CA SER A 58 -16.76 1.16 -6.77
C SER A 58 -15.59 1.28 -7.75
N LEU A 59 -14.34 1.14 -7.31
CA LEU A 59 -13.18 1.09 -8.19
C LEU A 59 -13.26 -0.06 -9.19
N VAL A 60 -13.58 -1.27 -8.73
CA VAL A 60 -13.76 -2.44 -9.60
C VAL A 60 -14.94 -2.22 -10.55
N GLY A 61 -16.06 -1.70 -10.07
CA GLY A 61 -17.22 -1.39 -10.90
C GLY A 61 -16.90 -0.39 -12.00
N LEU A 62 -16.23 0.73 -11.66
CA LEU A 62 -15.79 1.72 -12.63
C LEU A 62 -14.79 1.14 -13.63
N TRP A 63 -13.83 0.32 -13.17
CA TRP A 63 -12.89 -0.34 -14.06
C TRP A 63 -13.58 -1.22 -15.10
N LEU A 64 -14.56 -2.03 -14.70
CA LEU A 64 -15.36 -2.86 -15.61
C LEU A 64 -16.16 -2.02 -16.60
N LEU A 65 -16.76 -0.91 -16.14
CA LEU A 65 -17.55 0.00 -16.97
C LEU A 65 -16.70 0.75 -18.00
N PHE A 66 -15.56 1.31 -17.60
CA PHE A 66 -14.65 2.01 -18.51
C PHE A 66 -14.02 1.05 -19.51
N SER A 67 -13.68 -0.16 -19.06
CA SER A 67 -13.22 -1.22 -19.96
C SER A 67 -14.27 -1.59 -21.00
N LEU A 68 -15.55 -1.64 -20.62
CA LEU A 68 -16.65 -1.91 -21.55
C LEU A 68 -16.81 -0.75 -22.55
N GLY A 69 -16.74 0.49 -22.08
CA GLY A 69 -16.76 1.67 -22.95
C GLY A 69 -15.62 1.68 -23.97
N LEU A 70 -14.41 1.31 -23.56
CA LEU A 70 -13.27 1.17 -24.46
C LEU A 70 -13.46 0.04 -25.47
N TYR A 71 -13.96 -1.12 -25.03
CA TYR A 71 -14.26 -2.24 -25.93
C TYR A 71 -15.30 -1.86 -27.00
N LEU A 72 -16.35 -1.13 -26.61
CA LEU A 72 -17.37 -0.67 -27.56
C LEU A 72 -16.85 0.43 -28.50
N ALA A 73 -15.97 1.31 -28.02
CA ALA A 73 -15.40 2.38 -28.84
C ALA A 73 -14.35 1.86 -29.83
N GLU A 74 -13.54 0.88 -29.43
CA GLU A 74 -12.39 0.37 -30.21
C GLU A 74 -12.69 -0.96 -30.93
N GLY A 75 -13.87 -1.54 -30.68
CA GLY A 75 -14.28 -2.84 -31.20
C GLY A 75 -14.23 -2.88 -32.73
N GLY A 76 -13.28 -3.63 -33.27
CA GLY A 76 -13.09 -3.81 -34.72
C GLY A 76 -12.25 -2.72 -35.40
N VAL A 77 -11.71 -1.75 -34.65
CA VAL A 77 -10.85 -0.68 -35.18
C VAL A 77 -9.41 -0.83 -34.68
N SER A 78 -9.23 -1.12 -33.38
CA SER A 78 -7.90 -1.32 -32.77
C SER A 78 -7.40 -2.75 -32.93
N GLU A 79 -6.14 -2.92 -33.31
CA GLU A 79 -5.47 -4.23 -33.36
C GLU A 79 -5.19 -4.81 -31.95
N GLN A 80 -5.13 -3.96 -30.91
CA GLN A 80 -4.89 -4.40 -29.53
C GLN A 80 -6.17 -4.62 -28.74
N ILE A 81 -7.16 -3.73 -28.87
CA ILE A 81 -8.43 -3.82 -28.12
C ILE A 81 -9.46 -4.62 -28.94
N THR A 82 -9.13 -5.87 -29.23
CA THR A 82 -9.97 -6.78 -30.04
C THR A 82 -11.00 -7.53 -29.21
N SER A 83 -10.74 -7.70 -27.91
CA SER A 83 -11.62 -8.41 -26.97
C SER A 83 -11.82 -7.60 -25.70
N TYR A 84 -12.89 -7.90 -24.95
CA TYR A 84 -13.14 -7.30 -23.64
C TYR A 84 -11.98 -7.56 -22.66
N GLY A 85 -11.34 -8.74 -22.73
CA GLY A 85 -10.16 -9.06 -21.91
C GLY A 85 -8.99 -8.12 -22.17
N ASN A 86 -8.75 -7.75 -23.42
CA ASN A 86 -7.69 -6.81 -23.78
C ASN A 86 -8.02 -5.38 -23.30
N ALA A 87 -9.29 -4.98 -23.36
CA ALA A 87 -9.74 -3.72 -22.79
C ALA A 87 -9.53 -3.70 -21.27
N LEU A 88 -9.81 -4.80 -20.56
CA LEU A 88 -9.61 -4.90 -19.11
C LEU A 88 -8.14 -4.74 -18.73
N TRP A 89 -7.26 -5.45 -19.46
CA TRP A 89 -5.81 -5.35 -19.29
C TRP A 89 -5.30 -3.92 -19.50
N TRP A 90 -5.72 -3.28 -20.59
CA TRP A 90 -5.32 -1.91 -20.88
C TRP A 90 -5.83 -0.92 -19.81
N SER A 91 -7.11 -1.00 -19.44
CA SER A 91 -7.69 -0.16 -18.39
C SER A 91 -7.00 -0.36 -17.04
N PHE A 92 -6.65 -1.60 -16.69
CA PHE A 92 -5.92 -1.89 -15.46
C PHE A 92 -4.55 -1.21 -15.47
N GLY A 93 -3.79 -1.36 -16.56
CA GLY A 93 -2.50 -0.70 -16.74
C GLY A 93 -2.59 0.82 -16.69
N ALA A 94 -3.66 1.41 -17.23
CA ALA A 94 -3.87 2.86 -17.26
C ALA A 94 -4.10 3.45 -15.85
N MET A 95 -4.87 2.79 -14.97
CA MET A 95 -5.20 3.36 -13.65
C MET A 95 -4.04 3.33 -12.65
N HIS A 96 -3.08 2.41 -12.79
CA HIS A 96 -1.92 2.32 -11.89
C HIS A 96 -0.63 2.80 -12.56
N THR A 97 -0.78 3.59 -13.63
CA THR A 97 0.32 4.24 -14.37
C THR A 97 1.37 3.28 -14.94
N MET A 98 0.97 2.05 -15.32
CA MET A 98 1.90 1.06 -15.92
C MET A 98 2.46 1.53 -17.25
N GLY A 99 1.69 2.31 -18.01
CA GLY A 99 2.12 2.81 -19.31
C GLY A 99 2.25 1.74 -20.40
N VAL A 100 1.34 0.75 -20.46
CA VAL A 100 1.27 -0.18 -21.61
C VAL A 100 0.37 0.42 -22.68
N ASN A 101 0.95 1.28 -23.51
CA ASN A 101 0.20 2.10 -24.46
C ASN A 101 0.80 2.09 -25.87
N ASN A 102 1.15 0.92 -26.39
CA ASN A 102 1.42 0.84 -27.82
C ASN A 102 0.82 -0.40 -28.51
N PRO A 103 -0.24 -0.25 -29.33
CA PRO A 103 -1.12 0.93 -29.48
C PRO A 103 -2.26 1.00 -28.45
N GLY A 104 -2.45 2.17 -27.82
CA GLY A 104 -3.64 2.47 -27.00
C GLY A 104 -4.92 2.67 -27.84
N PRO A 105 -6.01 3.20 -27.25
CA PRO A 105 -7.21 3.53 -28.00
C PRO A 105 -6.89 4.54 -29.11
N ILE A 106 -7.32 4.23 -30.33
CA ILE A 106 -7.04 5.03 -31.53
C ILE A 106 -8.26 5.82 -32.00
N THR A 107 -9.46 5.44 -31.57
CA THR A 107 -10.69 6.16 -31.92
C THR A 107 -10.80 7.44 -31.07
N PRO A 108 -11.37 8.53 -31.61
CA PRO A 108 -11.59 9.75 -30.82
C PRO A 108 -12.41 9.51 -29.55
N ALA A 109 -13.44 8.64 -29.64
CA ALA A 109 -14.24 8.25 -28.49
C ALA A 109 -13.43 7.46 -27.45
N GLY A 110 -12.62 6.48 -27.90
CA GLY A 110 -11.76 5.70 -27.03
C GLY A 110 -10.67 6.54 -26.35
N MET A 111 -10.13 7.56 -27.03
CA MET A 111 -9.17 8.50 -26.44
C MET A 111 -9.80 9.33 -25.32
N VAL A 112 -11.04 9.81 -25.49
CA VAL A 112 -11.77 10.55 -24.45
C VAL A 112 -12.06 9.64 -23.25
N ILE A 113 -12.60 8.44 -23.50
CA ILE A 113 -12.92 7.47 -22.44
C ILE A 113 -11.64 7.06 -21.68
N GLY A 114 -10.56 6.74 -22.42
CA GLY A 114 -9.28 6.35 -21.88
C GLY A 114 -8.60 7.49 -21.09
N GLY A 115 -8.71 8.73 -21.56
CA GLY A 115 -8.20 9.90 -20.85
C GLY A 115 -8.93 10.16 -19.54
N ILE A 116 -10.27 10.11 -19.55
CA ILE A 116 -11.09 10.22 -18.34
C ILE A 116 -10.74 9.10 -17.35
N TRP A 117 -10.64 7.86 -17.84
CA TRP A 117 -10.25 6.72 -17.01
C TRP A 117 -8.85 6.87 -16.42
N GLY A 118 -7.88 7.36 -17.22
CA GLY A 118 -6.52 7.59 -16.76
C GLY A 118 -6.46 8.54 -15.57
N ILE A 119 -7.24 9.63 -15.60
CA ILE A 119 -7.29 10.60 -14.49
C ILE A 119 -8.04 10.03 -13.29
N ILE A 120 -9.29 9.60 -13.49
CA ILE A 120 -10.18 9.15 -12.40
C ILE A 120 -9.63 7.86 -11.76
N GLY A 121 -9.23 6.90 -12.58
CA GLY A 121 -8.68 5.62 -12.14
C GLY A 121 -7.43 5.82 -11.29
N THR A 122 -6.52 6.70 -11.71
CA THR A 122 -5.30 7.02 -10.94
C THR A 122 -5.62 7.64 -9.59
N VAL A 123 -6.50 8.65 -9.55
CA VAL A 123 -6.88 9.33 -8.31
C VAL A 123 -7.52 8.35 -7.32
N ILE A 124 -8.45 7.49 -7.79
CA ILE A 124 -9.13 6.52 -6.93
C ILE A 124 -8.15 5.44 -6.48
N PHE A 125 -7.35 4.87 -7.38
CA PHE A 125 -6.41 3.79 -7.08
C PHE A 125 -5.39 4.20 -6.00
N PHE A 126 -4.70 5.33 -6.20
CA PHE A 126 -3.75 5.82 -5.21
C PHE A 126 -4.44 6.37 -3.96
N GLY A 127 -5.63 6.96 -4.10
CA GLY A 127 -6.45 7.42 -2.98
C GLY A 127 -6.78 6.29 -2.00
N VAL A 128 -7.16 5.11 -2.51
CA VAL A 128 -7.41 3.92 -1.68
C VAL A 128 -6.15 3.45 -0.95
N ILE A 129 -5.01 3.40 -1.64
CA ILE A 129 -3.72 3.01 -1.04
C ILE A 129 -3.35 3.98 0.10
N ILE A 130 -3.41 5.29 -0.16
CA ILE A 130 -3.10 6.33 0.83
C ILE A 130 -4.07 6.25 2.01
N ALA A 131 -5.36 6.00 1.78
CA ALA A 131 -6.35 5.85 2.85
C ALA A 131 -6.03 4.66 3.78
N ILE A 132 -5.53 3.54 3.24
CA ILE A 132 -5.09 2.39 4.05
C ILE A 132 -3.91 2.78 4.94
N PHE A 133 -2.90 3.44 4.37
CA PHE A 133 -1.73 3.90 5.12
C PHE A 133 -2.11 4.94 6.18
N TYR A 134 -2.99 5.87 5.84
CA TYR A 134 -3.52 6.85 6.77
C TYR A 134 -4.26 6.17 7.93
N ALA A 135 -5.15 5.22 7.65
CA ALA A 135 -5.84 4.45 8.67
C ALA A 135 -4.88 3.65 9.57
N TYR A 136 -3.75 3.18 9.02
CA TYR A 136 -2.72 2.46 9.78
C TYR A 136 -1.90 3.37 10.70
N PHE A 137 -1.41 4.51 10.19
CA PHE A 137 -0.50 5.38 10.93
C PHE A 137 -1.21 6.43 11.78
N MET A 138 -2.32 7.00 11.30
CA MET A 138 -3.02 8.11 11.95
C MET A 138 -4.12 7.67 12.90
N ARG A 139 -4.55 6.40 12.95
CA ARG A 139 -5.38 5.95 14.09
C ARG A 139 -4.55 6.12 15.36
N PRO A 140 -4.87 7.08 16.24
CA PRO A 140 -4.14 7.22 17.49
C PRO A 140 -4.28 5.88 18.19
N ARG A 141 -3.19 5.37 18.77
CA ARG A 141 -3.30 4.41 19.86
C ARG A 141 -4.15 5.10 20.93
N GLN A 142 -5.47 4.96 20.86
CA GLN A 142 -6.35 5.20 21.98
C GLN A 142 -6.01 4.11 22.99
N ARG A 143 -4.88 4.31 23.68
CA ARG A 143 -4.65 3.67 24.95
C ARG A 143 -5.77 4.24 25.81
N PRO A 144 -6.72 3.43 26.30
CA PRO A 144 -7.58 3.90 27.36
C PRO A 144 -6.62 4.37 28.45
N SER A 145 -6.63 5.68 28.72
CA SER A 145 -6.01 6.24 29.91
C SER A 145 -6.57 5.40 31.04
N ARG A 146 -5.75 4.51 31.60
CA ARG A 146 -6.06 3.95 32.89
C ARG A 146 -6.07 5.15 33.81
N GLU A 147 -7.26 5.66 34.11
CA GLU A 147 -7.48 6.42 35.33
C GLU A 147 -6.97 5.52 36.46
N LEU A 148 -5.81 5.89 37.00
CA LEU A 148 -5.35 5.40 38.28
C LEU A 148 -6.22 6.11 39.30
N ILE A 149 -7.25 5.38 39.78
CA ILE A 149 -7.94 5.70 41.03
C ILE A 149 -7.04 5.24 42.17
#